data_AF-A0A661NWE3-F1
#
_entry.id   AF-A0A661NWE3-F1
#
_cell.length_a   1.000
_cell.length_b   1.000
_cell.length_c   1.000
_cell.angle_alpha   90.00
_cell.angle_beta   90.00
_cell.angle_gamma   90.00
#
_symmetry.space_group_name_H-M   'P 1'
#
loop_
_entity.id
_entity.type
_entity.pdbx_description
1 polymer ?
#
loop_
_entity_poly.entity_id
_entity_poly.type
_entity_poly.pdbx_seq_one_letter_code
_entity_poly.pdbx_strand_id
1 'polypeptide(L)'
;MSIRRLLQSPKARRGIAASAIVLSLGGLVLFRAPVGAATGGTTSVDFRNGTTFSGPGASGSLSLSHGKVLADDRQRIFAELRLRADDVGEDARERAPLSMVVVLDTSGSMSGEKIDEARRSVIKLLRQMRHDDEVALVRYDTNAELIQPMARVRDVRSSLIAEVQELRSSGGTNIPGALRTGMRALESASSGRVKRLVLVSDGLDDTRSESERLARNGTDSGVTVSSLGIGLDFDEAYMSSLARAGRGNFGFVENVAALARFLERELSETAATTIENAIARLQLPDDMRFVRAVGADVTTRGSDDDRIELRLGSLFAGDERRVVLELETDASYGDS
;
A
#
# COMPACT_ATOMS: atom_id res chain seq x y z
N MET A 1 56.36 -39.39 -20.40
CA MET A 1 55.41 -38.59 -21.22
C MET A 1 54.23 -38.25 -20.33
N SER A 2 53.91 -36.95 -20.24
CA SER A 2 53.29 -36.29 -19.07
C SER A 2 51.79 -36.56 -18.88
N ILE A 3 51.41 -36.73 -17.61
CA ILE A 3 50.09 -36.44 -17.04
C ILE A 3 49.80 -34.95 -17.25
N ARG A 4 48.64 -34.60 -17.85
CA ARG A 4 47.85 -33.34 -17.69
C ARG A 4 46.83 -33.22 -18.83
N ARG A 5 45.56 -33.52 -18.56
CA ARG A 5 44.43 -32.76 -19.13
C ARG A 5 43.46 -32.46 -17.99
N LEU A 6 43.75 -31.32 -17.36
CA LEU A 6 42.89 -30.60 -16.44
C LEU A 6 41.58 -30.22 -17.14
N LEU A 7 40.47 -30.38 -16.42
CA LEU A 7 39.42 -29.38 -16.21
C LEU A 7 39.19 -28.42 -17.39
N GLN A 8 38.24 -28.76 -18.26
CA GLN A 8 37.54 -27.72 -19.02
C GLN A 8 36.64 -26.97 -18.03
N SER A 9 37.11 -25.81 -17.59
CA SER A 9 36.28 -24.83 -16.89
C SER A 9 35.14 -24.38 -17.80
N PRO A 10 33.87 -24.34 -17.33
CA PRO A 10 32.82 -23.68 -18.07
C PRO A 10 33.20 -22.21 -18.27
N LYS A 11 33.34 -21.78 -19.52
CA LYS A 11 33.75 -20.42 -19.88
C LYS A 11 32.59 -19.47 -19.59
N ALA A 12 32.58 -18.88 -18.40
CA ALA A 12 31.69 -17.76 -18.10
C ALA A 12 32.10 -16.54 -18.94
N ARG A 13 31.29 -16.13 -19.91
CA ARG A 13 31.54 -14.96 -20.75
C ARG A 13 30.28 -14.11 -20.82
N ARG A 14 30.46 -12.83 -20.43
CA ARG A 14 29.51 -11.70 -20.42
C ARG A 14 28.72 -11.55 -19.11
N GLY A 15 28.69 -10.29 -18.63
CA GLY A 15 27.87 -9.87 -17.50
C GLY A 15 26.51 -9.44 -18.01
N ILE A 16 25.45 -9.86 -17.32
CA ILE A 16 24.08 -9.45 -17.64
C ILE A 16 23.89 -8.03 -17.12
N ALA A 17 23.49 -7.12 -18.01
CA ALA A 17 23.11 -5.76 -17.65
C ALA A 17 21.62 -5.57 -17.96
N ALA A 18 20.79 -5.33 -16.94
CA ALA A 18 19.44 -4.82 -17.15
C ALA A 18 19.56 -3.38 -17.66
N SER A 19 19.12 -3.13 -18.89
CA SER A 19 19.56 -1.96 -19.67
C SER A 19 18.76 -0.68 -19.44
N ALA A 20 17.67 -0.70 -18.67
CA ALA A 20 17.04 0.52 -18.15
C ALA A 20 16.05 0.21 -17.03
N ILE A 21 16.14 0.96 -15.92
CA ILE A 21 15.09 1.03 -14.90
C ILE A 21 14.54 2.44 -14.93
N VAL A 22 13.25 2.59 -15.23
CA VAL A 22 12.54 3.88 -15.13
C VAL A 22 11.58 3.82 -13.97
N LEU A 23 11.86 4.59 -12.93
CA LEU A 23 10.96 4.76 -11.80
C LEU A 23 10.08 5.99 -12.04
N SER A 24 8.78 5.87 -11.77
CA SER A 24 7.89 7.03 -11.71
C SER A 24 7.19 7.04 -10.37
N LEU A 25 7.30 8.17 -9.68
CA LEU A 25 6.66 8.43 -8.39
C LEU A 25 5.70 9.60 -8.60
N GLY A 26 4.40 9.41 -8.32
CA GLY A 26 3.43 10.51 -8.25
C GLY A 26 3.29 11.44 -9.46
N GLY A 27 3.43 10.95 -10.70
CA GLY A 27 3.20 11.77 -11.91
C GLY A 27 4.42 12.49 -12.48
N LEU A 28 5.61 12.30 -11.91
CA LEU A 28 6.88 12.71 -12.51
C LEU A 28 7.62 11.48 -13.08
N VAL A 29 7.99 11.53 -14.36
CA VAL A 29 8.85 10.52 -15.00
C VAL A 29 10.29 10.80 -14.56
N LEU A 30 10.84 10.00 -13.64
CA LEU A 30 12.22 10.18 -13.13
C LEU A 30 13.26 9.55 -14.07
N PHE A 31 13.33 10.09 -15.29
CA PHE A 31 14.41 9.91 -16.27
C PHE A 31 14.33 8.69 -17.22
N ARG A 32 14.77 8.97 -18.44
CA ARG A 32 15.16 8.05 -19.53
C ARG A 32 16.66 8.26 -19.68
N ALA A 33 17.49 7.22 -19.59
CA ALA A 33 18.92 7.36 -19.87
C ALA A 33 19.15 7.86 -21.31
N PRO A 34 19.81 9.01 -21.54
CA PRO A 34 20.23 9.42 -22.86
C PRO A 34 21.74 9.23 -23.01
N VAL A 35 22.17 8.91 -24.22
CA VAL A 35 23.44 9.44 -24.69
C VAL A 35 23.25 10.95 -24.84
N GLY A 36 23.70 11.71 -23.84
CA GLY A 36 23.86 13.17 -23.89
C GLY A 36 22.80 14.02 -23.17
N ALA A 37 23.28 14.82 -22.20
CA ALA A 37 22.67 15.95 -21.48
C ALA A 37 21.68 15.67 -20.31
N ALA A 38 21.75 16.53 -19.29
CA ALA A 38 21.67 16.22 -17.86
C ALA A 38 20.44 16.79 -17.12
N THR A 39 19.95 16.06 -16.11
CA THR A 39 19.29 16.59 -14.89
C THR A 39 19.30 15.56 -13.73
N GLY A 40 20.12 15.81 -12.70
CA GLY A 40 19.81 15.67 -11.26
C GLY A 40 19.43 14.33 -10.62
N GLY A 41 20.27 13.29 -10.69
CA GLY A 41 20.19 12.09 -9.85
C GLY A 41 21.44 11.23 -10.03
N THR A 42 21.92 10.56 -8.97
CA THR A 42 23.19 9.79 -9.02
C THR A 42 22.89 8.30 -9.10
N THR A 43 23.41 7.64 -10.14
CA THR A 43 23.38 6.18 -10.30
C THR A 43 24.82 5.68 -10.22
N SER A 44 25.12 4.86 -9.23
CA SER A 44 26.40 4.13 -9.15
C SER A 44 26.20 2.67 -9.51
N VAL A 45 26.89 2.23 -10.56
CA VAL A 45 27.01 0.82 -10.91
C VAL A 45 28.10 0.23 -10.03
N ASP A 46 27.73 -0.64 -9.10
CA ASP A 46 28.70 -1.42 -8.34
C ASP A 46 28.96 -2.74 -9.08
N PHE A 47 30.23 -3.08 -9.28
CA PHE A 47 30.71 -4.09 -10.23
C PHE A 47 30.40 -5.55 -9.84
N ARG A 48 29.41 -5.79 -8.97
CA ARG A 48 29.12 -7.10 -8.35
C ARG A 48 27.69 -7.64 -8.59
N ASN A 49 27.07 -7.31 -9.72
CA ASN A 49 25.77 -7.85 -10.21
C ASN A 49 24.52 -7.04 -9.79
N GLY A 50 24.66 -5.74 -9.51
CA GLY A 50 23.50 -4.91 -9.20
C GLY A 50 23.71 -3.43 -9.50
N THR A 51 22.62 -2.70 -9.58
CA THR A 51 22.57 -1.26 -9.79
C THR A 51 21.87 -0.62 -8.61
N THR A 52 22.48 0.41 -8.03
CA THR A 52 21.83 1.26 -7.03
C THR A 52 21.28 2.51 -7.68
N PHE A 53 20.13 2.98 -7.20
CA PHE A 53 19.50 4.21 -7.68
C PHE A 53 19.03 5.03 -6.49
N SER A 54 19.01 6.35 -6.65
CA SER A 54 18.47 7.29 -5.66
C SER A 54 17.77 8.42 -6.39
N GLY A 55 16.65 8.88 -5.83
CA GLY A 55 15.88 10.01 -6.31
C GLY A 55 15.27 10.78 -5.13
N PRO A 56 14.51 11.85 -5.40
CA PRO A 56 13.87 12.62 -4.34
C PRO A 56 12.92 11.75 -3.52
N GLY A 57 13.25 11.52 -2.24
CA GLY A 57 12.39 10.79 -1.30
C GLY A 57 12.50 9.26 -1.36
N ALA A 58 13.41 8.70 -2.18
CA ALA A 58 13.62 7.26 -2.23
C ALA A 58 15.02 6.85 -2.69
N SER A 59 15.47 5.71 -2.20
CA SER A 59 16.65 5.01 -2.69
C SER A 59 16.35 3.53 -2.91
N GLY A 60 17.17 2.84 -3.70
CA GLY A 60 16.94 1.43 -3.94
C GLY A 60 18.05 0.75 -4.71
N SER A 61 17.83 -0.53 -4.96
CA SER A 61 18.78 -1.40 -5.65
C SER A 61 18.05 -2.44 -6.48
N LEU A 62 18.59 -2.76 -7.64
CA LEU A 62 18.27 -3.98 -8.39
C LEU A 62 19.50 -4.88 -8.38
N SER A 63 19.36 -6.13 -7.97
CA SER A 63 20.47 -7.10 -7.96
C SER A 63 20.07 -8.44 -8.56
N LEU A 64 20.95 -9.05 -9.33
CA LEU A 64 20.76 -10.39 -9.88
C LEU A 64 21.39 -11.45 -8.96
N SER A 65 20.73 -12.60 -8.83
CA SER A 65 21.22 -13.73 -8.03
C SER A 65 22.58 -14.24 -8.51
N HIS A 66 22.83 -14.17 -9.81
CA HIS A 66 24.12 -14.47 -10.44
C HIS A 66 24.35 -13.49 -11.59
N GLY A 67 25.53 -12.86 -11.67
CA GLY A 67 25.87 -11.93 -12.77
C GLY A 67 26.67 -12.55 -13.91
N LYS A 68 26.79 -13.89 -13.93
CA LYS A 68 27.34 -14.64 -15.06
C LYS A 68 26.41 -15.80 -15.33
N VAL A 69 26.07 -15.97 -16.60
CA VAL A 69 25.27 -17.10 -17.08
C VAL A 69 26.13 -17.92 -18.04
N LEU A 70 25.88 -19.23 -18.07
CA LEU A 70 26.52 -20.11 -19.03
C LEU A 70 25.88 -19.88 -20.39
N ALA A 71 26.70 -19.59 -21.40
CA ALA A 71 26.23 -19.61 -22.77
C ALA A 71 25.73 -21.03 -23.11
N ASP A 72 24.65 -21.11 -23.89
CA ASP A 72 24.01 -22.31 -24.45
C ASP A 72 23.03 -23.09 -23.55
N ASP A 73 22.77 -22.69 -22.30
CA ASP A 73 21.74 -23.32 -21.45
C ASP A 73 20.60 -22.36 -21.08
N ARG A 74 19.36 -22.85 -21.14
CA ARG A 74 18.22 -22.18 -20.51
C ARG A 74 18.40 -22.19 -19.00
N GLN A 75 18.54 -21.01 -18.39
CA GLN A 75 18.74 -20.88 -16.95
C GLN A 75 17.74 -19.92 -16.33
N ARG A 76 17.30 -20.28 -15.13
CA ARG A 76 16.47 -19.41 -14.29
C ARG A 76 17.34 -18.45 -13.51
N ILE A 77 16.99 -17.18 -13.58
CA ILE A 77 17.69 -16.08 -12.93
C ILE A 77 16.68 -15.37 -12.05
N PHE A 78 17.13 -14.98 -10.86
CA PHE A 78 16.31 -14.20 -9.95
C PHE A 78 16.86 -12.80 -9.88
N ALA A 79 15.99 -11.81 -10.05
CA ALA A 79 16.32 -10.41 -9.81
C ALA A 79 15.58 -9.93 -8.56
N GLU A 80 16.26 -9.18 -7.71
CA GLU A 80 15.69 -8.57 -6.52
C GLU A 80 15.70 -7.06 -6.70
N LEU A 81 14.51 -6.47 -6.73
CA LEU A 81 14.30 -5.03 -6.64
C LEU A 81 14.00 -4.67 -5.18
N ARG A 82 14.78 -3.76 -4.63
CA ARG A 82 14.57 -3.13 -3.32
C ARG A 82 14.34 -1.63 -3.53
N LEU A 83 13.27 -1.10 -2.96
CA LEU A 83 12.93 0.31 -2.96
C LEU A 83 12.66 0.74 -1.51
N ARG A 84 13.42 1.70 -1.01
CA ARG A 84 13.28 2.29 0.32
C ARG A 84 12.89 3.75 0.18
N ALA A 85 11.86 4.18 0.90
CA ALA A 85 11.53 5.59 1.02
C ALA A 85 12.44 6.25 2.06
N ASP A 86 12.85 7.49 1.79
CA ASP A 86 13.70 8.26 2.70
C ASP A 86 12.96 8.54 4.02
N ASP A 87 13.72 8.67 5.10
CA ASP A 87 13.19 9.14 6.38
C ASP A 87 12.92 10.66 6.29
N VAL A 88 11.80 11.15 6.83
CA VAL A 88 11.50 12.60 6.87
C VAL A 88 12.09 13.22 8.14
N GLY A 89 12.83 14.33 8.00
CA GLY A 89 13.30 15.14 9.12
C GLY A 89 12.14 15.81 9.88
N GLU A 90 12.36 16.19 11.15
CA GLU A 90 11.33 16.65 12.09
C GLU A 90 10.48 17.86 11.62
N ASP A 91 10.96 18.61 10.63
CA ASP A 91 10.35 19.85 10.11
C ASP A 91 9.41 19.67 8.91
N ALA A 92 9.39 18.50 8.25
CA ALA A 92 8.55 18.23 7.07
C ALA A 92 7.15 17.67 7.42
N ARG A 93 6.56 18.14 8.53
CA ARG A 93 5.32 17.61 9.15
C ARG A 93 4.01 17.99 8.45
N GLU A 94 4.00 18.36 7.17
CA GLU A 94 2.73 18.53 6.48
C GLU A 94 2.24 17.18 5.94
N ARG A 95 1.51 16.47 6.80
CA ARG A 95 0.84 15.21 6.45
C ARG A 95 0.07 15.32 5.12
N ALA A 96 0.24 14.32 4.26
CA ALA A 96 -0.53 14.14 3.03
C ALA A 96 -2.05 14.25 3.29
N PRO A 97 -2.82 14.87 2.38
CA PRO A 97 -4.26 15.00 2.54
C PRO A 97 -4.94 13.63 2.64
N LEU A 98 -5.87 13.50 3.57
CA LEU A 98 -6.54 12.23 3.89
C LEU A 98 -7.93 12.17 3.26
N SER A 99 -8.34 10.99 2.79
CA SER A 99 -9.74 10.65 2.54
C SER A 99 -10.13 9.47 3.42
N MET A 100 -11.03 9.72 4.37
CA MET A 100 -11.40 8.77 5.41
C MET A 100 -12.88 8.43 5.37
N VAL A 101 -13.18 7.14 5.45
CA VAL A 101 -14.54 6.66 5.72
C VAL A 101 -14.61 6.14 7.14
N VAL A 102 -15.53 6.70 7.90
CA VAL A 102 -15.89 6.18 9.22
C VAL A 102 -17.07 5.24 9.04
N VAL A 103 -16.91 3.98 9.42
CA VAL A 103 -17.96 2.97 9.41
C VAL A 103 -18.39 2.74 10.85
N LEU A 104 -19.57 3.21 11.20
CA LEU A 104 -20.04 3.29 12.58
C LEU A 104 -21.18 2.30 12.84
N ASP A 105 -20.93 1.39 13.76
CA ASP A 105 -21.90 0.44 14.27
C ASP A 105 -22.98 1.15 15.08
N THR A 106 -24.23 0.91 14.70
CA THR A 106 -25.43 1.35 15.39
C THR A 106 -26.37 0.19 15.67
N SER A 107 -25.85 -1.04 15.77
CA SER A 107 -26.61 -2.22 16.17
C SER A 107 -27.21 -2.11 17.58
N GLY A 108 -28.16 -2.97 17.91
CA GLY A 108 -28.77 -2.99 19.25
C GLY A 108 -27.78 -3.20 20.40
N SER A 109 -26.67 -3.91 20.18
CA SER A 109 -25.63 -4.14 21.20
C SER A 109 -24.84 -2.87 21.53
N MET A 110 -24.86 -1.87 20.66
CA MET A 110 -24.29 -0.54 20.88
C MET A 110 -25.16 0.37 21.75
N SER A 111 -26.32 -0.09 22.22
CA SER A 111 -27.22 0.74 23.05
C SER A 111 -26.58 1.26 24.34
N GLY A 112 -27.13 2.35 24.88
CA GLY A 112 -26.63 2.98 26.11
C GLY A 112 -25.31 3.71 25.91
N GLU A 113 -24.36 3.48 26.80
CA GLU A 113 -23.11 4.25 26.84
C GLU A 113 -22.21 4.02 25.60
N LYS A 114 -22.25 2.83 24.98
CA LYS A 114 -21.44 2.50 23.81
C LYS A 114 -21.71 3.43 22.63
N ILE A 115 -22.97 3.64 22.25
CA ILE A 115 -23.32 4.53 21.14
C ILE A 115 -23.01 5.99 21.51
N ASP A 116 -23.16 6.39 22.77
CA ASP A 116 -22.82 7.75 23.22
C ASP A 116 -21.31 7.99 23.16
N GLU A 117 -20.51 6.98 23.53
CA GLU A 117 -19.06 7.01 23.35
C GLU A 117 -18.67 7.07 21.88
N ALA A 118 -19.29 6.24 21.03
CA ALA A 118 -19.00 6.20 19.61
C ALA A 118 -19.33 7.53 18.91
N ARG A 119 -20.43 8.20 19.28
CA ARG A 119 -20.76 9.55 18.80
C ARG A 119 -19.73 10.58 19.26
N ARG A 120 -19.43 10.64 20.56
CA ARG A 120 -18.43 11.58 21.13
C ARG A 120 -17.07 11.42 20.45
N SER A 121 -16.71 10.17 20.21
CA SER A 121 -15.54 9.69 19.48
C SER A 121 -15.46 10.23 18.05
N VAL A 122 -16.49 10.01 17.23
CA VAL A 122 -16.53 10.50 15.84
C VAL A 122 -16.58 12.02 15.78
N ILE A 123 -17.33 12.68 16.66
CA ILE A 123 -17.37 14.15 16.74
C ILE A 123 -15.98 14.73 17.05
N LYS A 124 -15.22 14.09 17.93
CA LYS A 124 -13.86 14.51 18.26
C LYS A 124 -12.92 14.36 17.05
N LEU A 125 -13.01 13.25 16.33
CA LEU A 125 -12.29 13.05 15.05
C LEU A 125 -12.58 14.19 14.07
N LEU A 126 -13.86 14.49 13.81
CA LEU A 126 -14.26 15.53 12.85
C LEU A 126 -13.71 16.92 13.20
N ARG A 127 -13.54 17.21 14.50
CA ARG A 127 -12.93 18.46 14.99
C ARG A 127 -11.41 18.50 14.79
N GLN A 128 -10.75 17.34 14.80
CA GLN A 128 -9.30 17.23 14.64
C GLN A 128 -8.86 17.12 13.17
N MET A 129 -9.72 16.62 12.28
CA MET A 129 -9.44 16.55 10.84
C MET A 129 -9.18 17.95 10.25
N ARG A 130 -8.25 18.04 9.30
CA ARG A 130 -7.91 19.29 8.62
C ARG A 130 -9.05 19.70 7.69
N HIS A 131 -9.08 20.98 7.33
CA HIS A 131 -10.07 21.51 6.40
C HIS A 131 -9.99 20.89 5.01
N ASP A 132 -8.78 20.52 4.57
CA ASP A 132 -8.57 19.90 3.26
C ASP A 132 -8.89 18.40 3.26
N ASP A 133 -8.94 17.73 4.42
CA ASP A 133 -9.28 16.31 4.54
C ASP A 133 -10.67 16.02 3.95
N GLU A 134 -10.89 14.81 3.43
CA GLU A 134 -12.19 14.33 2.98
C GLU A 134 -12.72 13.29 3.98
N VAL A 135 -14.02 13.34 4.22
CA VAL A 135 -14.72 12.42 5.10
C VAL A 135 -16.00 11.90 4.46
N ALA A 136 -16.27 10.62 4.66
CA ALA A 136 -17.59 10.02 4.47
C ALA A 136 -17.99 9.29 5.76
N LEU A 137 -19.30 9.18 6.02
CA LEU A 137 -19.84 8.44 7.15
C LEU A 137 -20.80 7.36 6.67
N VAL A 138 -20.49 6.13 7.03
CA VAL A 138 -21.39 4.98 6.88
C VAL A 138 -21.91 4.62 8.26
N ARG A 139 -23.23 4.56 8.39
CA ARG A 139 -23.90 3.96 9.54
C ARG A 139 -24.26 2.53 9.16
N TYR A 140 -24.17 1.59 10.10
CA TYR A 140 -24.77 0.29 9.86
C TYR A 140 -25.45 -0.31 11.09
N ASP A 141 -26.45 -1.13 10.81
CA ASP A 141 -27.06 -2.09 11.71
C ASP A 141 -27.28 -3.41 10.94
N THR A 142 -28.52 -3.87 10.79
CA THR A 142 -28.90 -4.89 9.80
C THR A 142 -28.55 -4.44 8.38
N ASN A 143 -28.71 -3.15 8.08
CA ASN A 143 -28.39 -2.54 6.79
C ASN A 143 -27.22 -1.56 6.92
N ALA A 144 -26.49 -1.34 5.84
CA ALA A 144 -25.44 -0.34 5.77
C ALA A 144 -25.88 0.85 4.90
N GLU A 145 -25.80 2.06 5.44
CA GLU A 145 -26.27 3.29 4.81
C GLU A 145 -25.16 4.33 4.77
N LEU A 146 -24.97 4.96 3.61
CA LEU A 146 -24.07 6.10 3.44
C LEU A 146 -24.81 7.37 3.86
N ILE A 147 -24.51 7.84 5.06
CA ILE A 147 -25.14 9.00 5.68
C ILE A 147 -24.55 10.29 5.10
N GLN A 148 -23.23 10.36 5.04
CA GLN A 148 -22.51 11.48 4.44
C GLN A 148 -21.64 10.96 3.28
N PRO A 149 -21.94 11.35 2.03
CA PRO A 149 -21.05 11.11 0.90
C PRO A 149 -19.68 11.74 1.10
N MET A 150 -18.66 11.20 0.43
CA MET A 150 -17.29 11.72 0.52
C MET A 150 -17.25 13.21 0.16
N ALA A 151 -16.82 14.04 1.12
CA ALA A 151 -16.76 15.48 0.96
C ALA A 151 -15.63 16.08 1.80
N ARG A 152 -15.15 17.27 1.43
CA ARG A 152 -14.14 17.96 2.23
C ARG A 152 -14.70 18.39 3.58
N VAL A 153 -13.93 18.17 4.63
CA VAL A 153 -14.32 18.45 6.02
C VAL A 153 -14.72 19.91 6.19
N ARG A 154 -14.04 20.86 5.53
CA ARG A 154 -14.43 22.28 5.60
C ARG A 154 -15.88 22.56 5.20
N ASP A 155 -16.44 21.75 4.32
CA ASP A 155 -17.76 21.96 3.73
C ASP A 155 -18.86 21.26 4.56
N VAL A 156 -18.53 20.17 5.26
CA VAL A 156 -19.53 19.30 5.91
C VAL A 156 -19.37 19.15 7.42
N ARG A 157 -18.29 19.66 8.04
CA ARG A 157 -17.97 19.40 9.46
C ARG A 157 -19.15 19.69 10.39
N SER A 158 -19.78 20.85 10.25
CA SER A 158 -20.85 21.27 11.16
C SER A 158 -22.13 20.45 10.99
N SER A 159 -22.56 20.19 9.76
CA SER A 159 -23.75 19.37 9.47
C SER A 159 -23.55 17.92 9.88
N LEU A 160 -22.38 17.36 9.58
CA LEU A 160 -22.04 15.98 9.93
C LEU A 160 -21.96 15.77 11.45
N ILE A 161 -21.44 16.74 12.20
CA ILE A 161 -21.45 16.67 13.66
C ILE A 161 -22.89 16.60 14.20
N ALA A 162 -23.80 17.41 13.65
CA ALA A 162 -25.20 17.39 14.05
C ALA A 162 -25.87 16.04 13.71
N GLU A 163 -25.56 15.49 12.55
CA GLU A 163 -26.10 14.19 12.12
C GLU A 163 -25.58 13.03 12.98
N VAL A 164 -24.30 13.03 13.34
CA VAL A 164 -23.71 12.04 14.26
C VAL A 164 -24.39 12.09 15.64
N GLN A 165 -24.75 13.28 16.13
CA GLN A 165 -25.41 13.43 17.44
C GLN A 165 -26.75 12.71 17.51
N GLU A 166 -27.48 12.60 16.40
CA GLU A 166 -28.83 12.03 16.35
C GLU A 166 -28.86 10.51 16.21
N LEU A 167 -27.71 9.83 16.15
CA LEU A 167 -27.63 8.50 15.54
C LEU A 167 -28.54 7.39 16.10
N ARG A 168 -28.56 7.00 17.38
CA ARG A 168 -29.37 5.86 17.91
C ARG A 168 -29.00 4.46 17.41
N SER A 169 -29.02 3.53 18.37
CA SER A 169 -28.84 2.10 18.15
C SER A 169 -30.15 1.41 17.78
N SER A 170 -30.13 0.55 16.77
CA SER A 170 -31.24 -0.30 16.32
C SER A 170 -30.73 -1.54 15.60
N GLY A 171 -31.59 -2.54 15.39
CA GLY A 171 -31.29 -3.63 14.46
C GLY A 171 -30.15 -4.58 14.87
N GLY A 172 -29.69 -5.36 13.89
CA GLY A 172 -28.59 -6.33 14.02
C GLY A 172 -27.24 -5.75 13.59
N THR A 173 -26.32 -6.62 13.19
CA THR A 173 -24.94 -6.27 12.85
C THR A 173 -24.61 -6.83 11.46
N ASN A 174 -24.06 -6.01 10.57
CA ASN A 174 -23.70 -6.39 9.19
C ASN A 174 -22.38 -5.73 8.77
N ILE A 175 -21.27 -6.23 9.32
CA ILE A 175 -19.93 -5.69 9.03
C ILE A 175 -19.57 -5.82 7.53
N PRO A 176 -19.85 -6.94 6.82
CA PRO A 176 -19.50 -7.05 5.41
C PRO A 176 -20.22 -6.02 4.52
N GLY A 177 -21.50 -5.76 4.79
CA GLY A 177 -22.28 -4.72 4.12
C GLY A 177 -21.67 -3.34 4.34
N ALA A 178 -21.32 -3.04 5.59
CA ALA A 178 -20.73 -1.77 5.98
C ALA A 178 -19.35 -1.53 5.34
N LEU A 179 -18.49 -2.54 5.31
CA LEU A 179 -17.19 -2.49 4.62
C LEU A 179 -17.36 -2.26 3.13
N ARG A 180 -18.29 -2.96 2.46
CA ARG A 180 -18.57 -2.74 1.03
C ARG A 180 -19.03 -1.32 0.74
N THR A 181 -19.97 -0.79 1.53
CA THR A 181 -20.46 0.58 1.38
C THR A 181 -19.34 1.59 1.59
N GLY A 182 -18.49 1.38 2.60
CA GLY A 182 -17.36 2.26 2.88
C GLY A 182 -16.29 2.23 1.78
N MET A 183 -15.96 1.05 1.25
CA MET A 183 -15.03 0.92 0.12
C MET A 183 -15.55 1.65 -1.13
N ARG A 184 -16.86 1.52 -1.43
CA ARG A 184 -17.49 2.27 -2.53
C ARG A 184 -17.42 3.78 -2.32
N ALA A 185 -17.62 4.26 -1.10
CA ALA A 185 -17.48 5.69 -0.81
C ALA A 185 -16.04 6.21 -1.06
N LEU A 186 -15.01 5.38 -0.85
CA LEU A 186 -13.61 5.71 -1.15
C LEU A 186 -13.29 5.75 -2.65
N GLU A 187 -14.14 5.21 -3.52
CA GLU A 187 -14.00 5.36 -4.97
C GLU A 187 -14.21 6.82 -5.40
N SER A 188 -15.02 7.58 -4.64
CA SER A 188 -15.27 9.01 -4.87
C SER A 188 -14.21 9.94 -4.25
N ALA A 189 -13.20 9.38 -3.58
CA ALA A 189 -12.11 10.18 -3.01
C ALA A 189 -11.27 10.83 -4.12
N SER A 190 -10.86 12.09 -3.91
CA SER A 190 -9.98 12.79 -4.84
C SER A 190 -8.63 12.07 -4.97
N SER A 191 -7.98 12.19 -6.12
CA SER A 191 -6.67 11.57 -6.38
C SER A 191 -5.57 12.18 -5.52
N GLY A 192 -4.51 11.39 -5.26
CA GLY A 192 -3.34 11.84 -4.50
C GLY A 192 -3.60 12.03 -3.00
N ARG A 193 -4.49 11.19 -2.44
CA ARG A 193 -4.91 11.24 -1.04
C ARG A 193 -4.78 9.87 -0.43
N VAL A 194 -4.36 9.83 0.83
CA VAL A 194 -4.32 8.56 1.56
C VAL A 194 -5.76 8.11 1.83
N LYS A 195 -6.07 6.86 1.48
CA LYS A 195 -7.41 6.28 1.64
C LYS A 195 -7.49 5.40 2.87
N ARG A 196 -8.42 5.72 3.77
CA ARG A 196 -8.60 5.00 5.04
C ARG A 196 -10.05 4.64 5.26
N LEU A 197 -10.27 3.46 5.82
CA LEU A 197 -11.54 3.05 6.39
C LEU A 197 -11.32 2.71 7.86
N VAL A 198 -12.11 3.31 8.75
CA VAL A 198 -12.09 3.01 10.19
C VAL A 198 -13.42 2.39 10.56
N LEU A 199 -13.40 1.12 10.95
CA LEU A 199 -14.56 0.44 11.53
C LEU A 199 -14.64 0.72 13.02
N VAL A 200 -15.80 1.16 13.51
CA VAL A 200 -16.10 1.37 14.93
C VAL A 200 -17.24 0.43 15.31
N SER A 201 -16.97 -0.60 16.11
CA SER A 201 -17.92 -1.67 16.42
C SER A 201 -17.56 -2.40 17.72
N ASP A 202 -18.50 -3.13 18.30
CA ASP A 202 -18.23 -4.15 19.32
C ASP A 202 -17.92 -5.54 18.71
N GLY A 203 -17.92 -5.69 17.38
CA GLY A 203 -17.45 -6.89 16.69
C GLY A 203 -18.33 -8.13 16.88
N LEU A 204 -19.58 -7.96 17.36
CA LEU A 204 -20.51 -9.07 17.58
C LEU A 204 -21.20 -9.48 16.27
N ASP A 205 -20.45 -10.13 15.37
CA ASP A 205 -20.94 -10.63 14.09
C ASP A 205 -20.22 -11.93 13.66
N ASP A 206 -20.95 -12.88 13.08
CA ASP A 206 -20.46 -14.21 12.68
C ASP A 206 -19.83 -14.24 11.27
N THR A 207 -19.45 -13.07 10.75
CA THR A 207 -19.01 -12.87 9.35
C THR A 207 -17.50 -12.70 9.18
N ARG A 208 -16.71 -13.06 10.20
CA ARG A 208 -15.25 -12.80 10.27
C ARG A 208 -14.49 -13.06 8.97
N SER A 209 -14.63 -14.26 8.40
CA SER A 209 -13.91 -14.66 7.19
C SER A 209 -14.22 -13.80 5.97
N GLU A 210 -15.46 -13.32 5.85
CA GLU A 210 -15.88 -12.45 4.75
C GLU A 210 -15.34 -11.03 4.94
N SER A 211 -15.47 -10.47 6.14
CA SER A 211 -14.98 -9.12 6.47
C SER A 211 -13.47 -9.01 6.29
N GLU A 212 -12.70 -10.02 6.72
CA GLU A 212 -11.26 -10.07 6.49
C GLU A 212 -10.89 -10.13 5.00
N ARG A 213 -11.67 -10.87 4.19
CA ARG A 213 -11.46 -10.92 2.74
C ARG A 213 -11.71 -9.55 2.11
N LEU A 214 -12.77 -8.85 2.53
CA LEU A 214 -13.06 -7.49 2.06
C LEU A 214 -11.96 -6.50 2.47
N ALA A 215 -11.42 -6.60 3.68
CA ALA A 215 -10.31 -5.77 4.15
C ALA A 215 -9.02 -6.00 3.33
N ARG A 216 -8.70 -7.26 3.02
CA ARG A 216 -7.57 -7.60 2.12
C ARG A 216 -7.76 -7.01 0.72
N ASN A 217 -8.93 -7.19 0.13
CA ASN A 217 -9.22 -6.63 -1.20
C ASN A 217 -9.11 -5.09 -1.23
N GLY A 218 -9.54 -4.41 -0.15
CA GLY A 218 -9.37 -2.98 -0.01
C GLY A 218 -7.90 -2.56 0.05
N THR A 219 -7.08 -3.35 0.75
CA THR A 219 -5.62 -3.15 0.82
C THR A 219 -4.98 -3.23 -0.56
N ASP A 220 -5.38 -4.21 -1.37
CA ASP A 220 -4.89 -4.34 -2.76
C ASP A 220 -5.27 -3.12 -3.62
N SER A 221 -6.34 -2.40 -3.23
CA SER A 221 -6.77 -1.14 -3.86
C SER A 221 -6.18 0.12 -3.21
N GLY A 222 -5.20 -0.03 -2.32
CA GLY A 222 -4.52 1.08 -1.64
C GLY A 222 -5.31 1.68 -0.46
N VAL A 223 -6.32 0.98 0.06
CA VAL A 223 -7.08 1.39 1.25
C VAL A 223 -6.54 0.70 2.50
N THR A 224 -6.19 1.47 3.52
CA THR A 224 -5.91 0.93 4.85
C THR A 224 -7.21 0.76 5.63
N VAL A 225 -7.46 -0.44 6.17
CA VAL A 225 -8.62 -0.71 7.03
C VAL A 225 -8.17 -0.91 8.47
N SER A 226 -8.60 0.00 9.33
CA SER A 226 -8.36 -0.02 10.77
C SER A 226 -9.66 -0.32 11.51
N SER A 227 -9.55 -0.88 12.71
CA SER A 227 -10.72 -1.25 13.51
C SER A 227 -10.60 -0.72 14.94
N LEU A 228 -11.74 -0.38 15.51
CA LEU A 228 -11.87 0.18 16.83
C LEU A 228 -12.98 -0.53 17.60
N GLY A 229 -12.59 -1.25 18.65
CA GLY A 229 -13.49 -1.88 19.61
C GLY A 229 -14.14 -0.85 20.53
N ILE A 230 -15.46 -0.95 20.74
CA ILE A 230 -16.21 -0.15 21.72
C ILE A 230 -16.78 -1.05 22.82
N GLY A 231 -16.66 -0.60 24.07
CA GLY A 231 -17.11 -1.36 25.24
C GLY A 231 -16.04 -2.33 25.77
N LEU A 232 -16.41 -3.10 26.79
CA LEU A 232 -15.53 -4.11 27.42
C LEU A 232 -15.78 -5.52 26.90
N ASP A 233 -16.89 -5.71 26.19
CA ASP A 233 -17.45 -6.99 25.72
C ASP A 233 -17.30 -7.17 24.20
N PHE A 234 -16.44 -6.38 23.56
CA PHE A 234 -16.21 -6.49 22.13
C PHE A 234 -15.35 -7.72 21.77
N ASP A 235 -15.52 -8.25 20.55
CA ASP A 235 -14.68 -9.34 20.05
C ASP A 235 -13.31 -8.83 19.59
N GLU A 236 -12.36 -8.80 20.52
CA GLU A 236 -10.97 -8.38 20.26
C GLU A 236 -10.30 -9.22 19.18
N ALA A 237 -10.51 -10.54 19.19
CA ALA A 237 -9.88 -11.43 18.22
C ALA A 237 -10.35 -11.12 16.79
N TYR A 238 -11.64 -10.85 16.61
CA TYR A 238 -12.19 -10.44 15.32
C TYR A 238 -11.69 -9.05 14.92
N MET A 239 -11.85 -8.05 15.77
CA MET A 239 -11.49 -6.68 15.41
C MET A 239 -9.99 -6.56 15.09
N SER A 240 -9.14 -7.21 15.87
CA SER A 240 -7.69 -7.29 15.61
C SER A 240 -7.36 -8.05 14.33
N SER A 241 -8.02 -9.19 14.06
CA SER A 241 -7.78 -9.94 12.83
C SER A 241 -8.20 -9.17 11.57
N LEU A 242 -9.29 -8.40 11.65
CA LEU A 242 -9.78 -7.55 10.59
C LEU A 242 -8.81 -6.39 10.27
N ALA A 243 -8.35 -5.66 11.30
CA ALA A 243 -7.36 -4.60 11.11
C ALA A 243 -6.07 -5.13 10.49
N ARG A 244 -5.59 -6.28 10.97
CA ARG A 244 -4.41 -6.96 10.40
C ARG A 244 -4.62 -7.34 8.94
N ALA A 245 -5.80 -7.86 8.59
CA ALA A 245 -6.16 -8.17 7.20
C ALA A 245 -6.19 -6.91 6.32
N GLY A 246 -6.58 -5.77 6.90
CA GLY A 246 -6.62 -4.45 6.29
C GLY A 246 -5.34 -3.63 6.30
N ARG A 247 -4.25 -4.21 6.84
CA ARG A 247 -2.97 -3.51 7.13
C ARG A 247 -3.14 -2.20 7.92
N GLY A 248 -4.19 -2.10 8.72
CA GLY A 248 -4.43 -0.97 9.61
C GLY A 248 -4.12 -1.31 11.05
N ASN A 249 -4.39 -0.36 11.94
CA ASN A 249 -4.25 -0.57 13.37
C ASN A 249 -5.56 -1.05 13.97
N PHE A 250 -5.41 -1.78 15.08
CA PHE A 250 -6.51 -2.11 15.98
C PHE A 250 -6.36 -1.26 17.25
N GLY A 251 -7.47 -0.72 17.71
CA GLY A 251 -7.56 -0.02 18.99
C GLY A 251 -8.85 -0.37 19.69
N PHE A 252 -8.95 0.01 20.96
CA PHE A 252 -10.18 -0.13 21.72
C PHE A 252 -10.41 1.14 22.56
N VAL A 253 -11.69 1.46 22.77
CA VAL A 253 -12.12 2.65 23.50
C VAL A 253 -12.54 2.22 24.90
N GLU A 254 -11.64 2.42 25.86
CA GLU A 254 -12.03 2.47 27.28
C GLU A 254 -12.60 3.85 27.65
N ASN A 255 -12.27 4.89 26.87
CA ASN A 255 -12.75 6.25 27.02
C ASN A 255 -12.55 7.09 25.74
N VAL A 256 -13.26 8.21 25.63
CA VAL A 256 -13.20 9.16 24.49
C VAL A 256 -11.79 9.69 24.17
N ALA A 257 -10.85 9.65 25.13
CA ALA A 257 -9.46 10.05 24.90
C ALA A 257 -8.59 8.97 24.25
N ALA A 258 -8.94 7.69 24.40
CA ALA A 258 -8.27 6.57 23.76
C ALA A 258 -8.49 6.60 22.23
N LEU A 259 -9.71 6.93 21.78
CA LEU A 259 -9.96 7.04 20.35
C LEU A 259 -9.18 8.17 19.70
N ALA A 260 -9.19 9.37 20.29
CA ALA A 260 -8.47 10.48 19.69
C ALA A 260 -6.98 10.21 19.55
N ARG A 261 -6.38 9.46 20.48
CA ARG A 261 -4.98 9.03 20.37
C ARG A 261 -4.78 7.94 19.32
N PHE A 262 -5.69 6.97 19.24
CA PHE A 262 -5.67 5.96 18.18
C PHE A 262 -5.77 6.63 16.80
N LEU A 263 -6.69 7.57 16.65
CA LEU A 263 -6.86 8.32 15.43
C LEU A 263 -5.71 9.28 15.22
N GLU A 264 -5.24 10.05 16.20
CA GLU A 264 -4.01 10.86 16.06
C GLU A 264 -2.82 10.02 15.64
N ARG A 265 -2.71 8.77 16.10
CA ARG A 265 -1.70 7.82 15.65
C ARG A 265 -1.93 7.36 14.22
N GLU A 266 -3.15 6.92 13.87
CA GLU A 266 -3.54 6.65 12.47
C GLU A 266 -3.21 7.86 11.59
N LEU A 267 -3.53 9.05 12.09
CA LEU A 267 -3.42 10.32 11.42
C LEU A 267 -1.93 10.72 11.26
N SER A 268 -1.12 10.54 12.29
CA SER A 268 0.31 10.91 12.32
C SER A 268 1.20 9.88 11.63
N GLU A 269 0.88 8.58 11.70
CA GLU A 269 1.56 7.52 10.93
C GLU A 269 1.33 7.68 9.41
N THR A 270 0.33 8.47 9.00
CA THR A 270 0.13 8.89 7.60
C THR A 270 1.00 10.06 7.18
N ALA A 271 1.57 10.80 8.13
CA ALA A 271 2.30 12.04 7.88
C ALA A 271 3.67 11.81 7.25
N ALA A 272 3.92 10.60 6.77
CA ALA A 272 5.17 10.19 6.21
C ALA A 272 4.99 9.47 4.87
N THR A 273 3.83 9.55 4.18
CA THR A 273 3.79 9.07 2.77
C THR A 273 4.71 9.94 1.94
N THR A 274 5.91 9.45 1.69
CA THR A 274 6.93 10.14 0.91
C THR A 274 6.70 9.87 -0.58
N ILE A 275 6.06 8.75 -0.91
CA ILE A 275 5.88 8.27 -2.26
C ILE A 275 4.47 7.73 -2.45
N GLU A 276 3.71 8.39 -3.32
CA GLU A 276 2.41 7.92 -3.77
C GLU A 276 2.54 7.18 -5.11
N ASN A 277 1.99 5.96 -5.18
CA ASN A 277 1.95 5.14 -6.39
C ASN A 277 3.32 4.91 -7.04
N ALA A 278 4.25 4.27 -6.33
CA ALA A 278 5.51 3.87 -6.90
C ALA A 278 5.32 2.82 -8.01
N ILE A 279 5.90 3.11 -9.17
CA ILE A 279 5.94 2.21 -10.32
C ILE A 279 7.39 2.05 -10.76
N ALA A 280 7.85 0.79 -10.86
CA ALA A 280 9.13 0.45 -11.43
C ALA A 280 8.94 -0.17 -12.82
N ARG A 281 9.54 0.44 -13.85
CA ARG A 281 9.55 -0.09 -15.22
C ARG A 281 10.91 -0.68 -15.53
N LEU A 282 10.91 -1.93 -15.99
CA LEU A 282 12.11 -2.68 -16.37
C LEU A 282 12.02 -2.98 -17.86
N GLN A 283 13.12 -2.73 -18.57
CA GLN A 283 13.33 -3.21 -19.93
C GLN A 283 14.24 -4.43 -19.87
N LEU A 284 13.74 -5.58 -20.29
CA LEU A 284 14.55 -6.79 -20.45
C LEU A 284 15.37 -6.69 -21.75
N PRO A 285 16.60 -7.22 -21.76
CA PRO A 285 17.33 -7.51 -22.99
C PRO A 285 16.64 -8.58 -23.82
N ASP A 286 16.92 -8.61 -25.12
CA ASP A 286 16.29 -9.52 -26.09
C ASP A 286 16.52 -11.02 -25.80
N ASP A 287 17.52 -11.37 -25.00
CA ASP A 287 17.86 -12.75 -24.61
C ASP A 287 17.25 -13.19 -23.26
N MET A 288 16.41 -12.35 -22.66
CA MET A 288 15.76 -12.62 -21.38
C MET A 288 14.25 -12.52 -21.47
N ARG A 289 13.58 -13.48 -20.84
CA ARG A 289 12.12 -13.52 -20.73
C ARG A 289 11.66 -13.43 -19.28
N PHE A 290 10.57 -12.70 -19.06
CA PHE A 290 9.89 -12.65 -17.78
C PHE A 290 9.11 -13.95 -17.51
N VAL A 291 9.25 -14.50 -16.30
CA VAL A 291 8.47 -15.68 -15.87
C VAL A 291 7.38 -15.28 -14.88
N ARG A 292 7.75 -14.63 -13.77
CA ARG A 292 6.82 -14.15 -12.74
C ARG A 292 7.49 -13.17 -11.79
N ALA A 293 6.68 -12.46 -11.00
CA ALA A 293 7.18 -11.66 -9.87
C ALA A 293 6.43 -12.00 -8.58
N VAL A 294 7.08 -11.74 -7.45
CA VAL A 294 6.49 -11.81 -6.11
C VAL A 294 6.76 -10.50 -5.41
N GLY A 295 5.73 -9.91 -4.79
CA GLY A 295 5.83 -8.67 -4.02
C GLY A 295 5.37 -7.40 -4.74
N ALA A 296 4.83 -7.51 -5.96
CA ALA A 296 4.20 -6.41 -6.71
C ALA A 296 3.22 -6.94 -7.76
N ASP A 297 2.24 -6.11 -8.14
CA ASP A 297 1.41 -6.36 -9.32
C ASP A 297 2.21 -6.06 -10.59
N VAL A 298 2.05 -6.90 -11.61
CA VAL A 298 2.84 -6.80 -12.85
C VAL A 298 1.93 -6.62 -14.05
N THR A 299 2.28 -5.68 -14.91
CA THR A 299 1.78 -5.61 -16.28
C THR A 299 2.94 -5.72 -17.25
N THR A 300 2.88 -6.66 -18.19
CA THR A 300 3.85 -6.79 -19.28
C THR A 300 3.28 -6.15 -20.55
N ARG A 301 4.16 -5.53 -21.36
CA ARG A 301 3.81 -4.95 -22.67
C ARG A 301 4.97 -5.16 -23.64
N GLY A 302 4.67 -5.20 -24.94
CA GLY A 302 5.66 -5.34 -26.01
C GLY A 302 5.48 -6.62 -26.82
N SER A 303 6.35 -6.86 -27.79
CA SER A 303 6.21 -7.98 -28.73
C SER A 303 6.65 -9.33 -28.14
N ASP A 304 7.37 -9.33 -27.01
CA ASP A 304 7.82 -10.54 -26.29
C ASP A 304 7.81 -10.37 -24.76
N ASP A 305 6.91 -9.56 -24.21
CA ASP A 305 6.85 -9.20 -22.77
C ASP A 305 8.16 -8.58 -22.24
N ASP A 306 8.90 -7.90 -23.11
CA ASP A 306 10.21 -7.27 -22.85
C ASP A 306 10.13 -6.04 -21.93
N ARG A 307 8.94 -5.44 -21.77
CA ARG A 307 8.69 -4.34 -20.83
C ARG A 307 7.81 -4.78 -19.68
N ILE A 308 8.37 -4.70 -18.48
CA ILE A 308 7.70 -5.06 -17.24
C ILE A 308 7.40 -3.77 -16.47
N GLU A 309 6.14 -3.53 -16.12
CA GLU A 309 5.72 -2.48 -15.19
C GLU A 309 5.29 -3.13 -13.87
N LEU A 310 6.07 -2.87 -12.81
CA LEU A 310 5.80 -3.31 -11.44
C LEU A 310 5.11 -2.18 -10.68
N ARG A 311 3.90 -2.43 -10.19
CA ARG A 311 3.17 -1.50 -9.32
C ARG A 311 3.47 -1.84 -7.87
N LEU A 312 4.22 -0.95 -7.22
CA LEU A 312 4.72 -1.12 -5.86
C LEU A 312 3.80 -0.47 -4.81
N GLY A 313 2.80 0.30 -5.27
CA GLY A 313 1.88 1.04 -4.41
C GLY A 313 2.56 2.21 -3.70
N SER A 314 1.95 2.70 -2.63
CA SER A 314 2.52 3.80 -1.84
C SER A 314 3.58 3.29 -0.84
N LEU A 315 4.57 4.15 -0.56
CA LEU A 315 5.57 3.95 0.50
C LEU A 315 5.52 5.09 1.52
N PHE A 316 5.58 4.71 2.80
CA PHE A 316 5.76 5.61 3.94
C PHE A 316 7.25 5.81 4.25
N ALA A 317 7.61 6.84 5.00
CA ALA A 317 9.01 7.15 5.29
C ALA A 317 9.65 5.99 6.02
N GLY A 318 10.84 5.61 5.58
CA GLY A 318 11.56 4.44 6.07
C GLY A 318 10.99 3.09 5.60
N ASP A 319 9.84 3.04 4.91
CA ASP A 319 9.31 1.82 4.31
C ASP A 319 10.30 1.24 3.31
N GLU A 320 10.32 -0.09 3.25
CA GLU A 320 11.02 -0.84 2.22
C GLU A 320 10.05 -1.77 1.48
N ARG A 321 10.11 -1.74 0.15
CA ARG A 321 9.44 -2.66 -0.76
C ARG A 321 10.48 -3.55 -1.42
N ARG A 322 10.20 -4.86 -1.41
CA ARG A 322 11.04 -5.88 -2.02
C ARG A 322 10.23 -6.68 -3.03
N VAL A 323 10.71 -6.72 -4.26
CA VAL A 323 10.12 -7.52 -5.34
C VAL A 323 11.17 -8.50 -5.84
N VAL A 324 10.77 -9.76 -5.97
CA VAL A 324 11.61 -10.79 -6.59
C VAL A 324 11.02 -11.13 -7.94
N LEU A 325 11.81 -10.97 -9.00
CA LEU A 325 11.47 -11.38 -10.36
C LEU A 325 12.16 -12.70 -10.67
N GLU A 326 11.44 -13.62 -11.30
CA GLU A 326 11.99 -14.80 -11.96
C GLU A 326 12.07 -14.51 -13.46
N LEU A 327 13.26 -14.68 -14.01
CA LEU A 327 13.62 -14.47 -15.40
C LEU A 327 14.21 -15.77 -15.98
N GLU A 328 14.10 -15.95 -17.29
CA GLU A 328 14.71 -17.08 -18.01
C GLU A 328 15.54 -16.55 -19.17
N THR A 329 16.71 -17.15 -19.43
CA THR A 329 17.52 -16.85 -20.61
C THR A 329 17.15 -17.74 -21.78
N ASP A 330 17.11 -17.18 -22.99
CA ASP A 330 16.95 -17.97 -24.21
C ASP A 330 18.28 -18.51 -24.72
N ALA A 331 18.26 -19.74 -25.21
CA ALA A 331 19.47 -20.47 -25.64
C ALA A 331 20.00 -20.06 -27.02
N SER A 332 19.38 -19.08 -27.69
CA SER A 332 19.54 -18.84 -29.12
C SER A 332 20.03 -17.42 -29.43
N TYR A 333 21.25 -17.09 -29.01
CA TYR A 333 21.99 -15.97 -29.63
C TYR A 333 23.51 -16.23 -29.59
N GLY A 334 23.94 -17.24 -30.35
CA GLY A 334 25.33 -17.65 -30.50
C GLY A 334 25.89 -17.55 -31.92
N ASP A 335 25.10 -17.12 -32.91
CA ASP A 335 25.53 -17.13 -34.31
C ASP A 335 25.16 -15.81 -35.01
N SER A 336 26.01 -14.79 -34.83
CA SER A 336 26.08 -13.56 -35.65
C SER A 336 27.45 -12.91 -35.46
#